data_AF-A0AAF1BQL8-F1
#
_entry.id   AF-A0AAF1BQL8-F1
#
_cell.length_a   1.000
_cell.length_b   1.000
_cell.length_c   1.000
_cell.angle_alpha   90.00
_cell.angle_beta   90.00
_cell.angle_gamma   90.00
#
_symmetry.space_group_name_H-M   'P 1'
#
loop_
_entity.id
_entity.type
_entity.pdbx_description
1 polymer ?
#
loop_
_entity_poly.entity_id
_entity_poly.type
_entity_poly.pdbx_seq_one_letter_code
_entity_poly.pdbx_strand_id
1 'polypeptide(L)'
;MTEDTRPLVQVVAGILLDQNGRYLLSSRPEGKPYAGYWEFAGGKVEAGETNFQALQREFEEELGIRILAATPWLTKVHSYEHAHVRLHFLWVEADQWTGEIQSREGQKWAWQKAGDFTVAPMLPANSALLRSLSIPRQLQGRLKSGLSGQNSMGEYHVVPYMSAQHQTASAVLLDFADWQQGEPIEAPSVWPIIENAEQWQQVQNADAVVWKVANEAAAKQVVDILAQGVAMPLIVAAPESMVSIYREQWQSMGAHAVLTDNDIEAV
;
A
#
# COMPACT_ATOMS: atom_id res chain seq x y z
N MET A 1 15.64 20.23 4.05
CA MET A 1 16.16 19.04 3.35
C MET A 1 16.75 19.52 2.03
N THR A 2 18.03 19.25 1.77
CA THR A 2 18.62 19.49 0.45
C THR A 2 17.99 18.56 -0.57
N GLU A 3 17.52 19.10 -1.68
CA GLU A 3 16.95 18.33 -2.78
C GLU A 3 18.00 17.38 -3.37
N ASP A 4 17.65 16.11 -3.55
CA ASP A 4 18.56 15.09 -4.08
C ASP A 4 18.68 15.25 -5.60
N THR A 5 19.83 15.74 -6.06
CA THR A 5 20.07 16.06 -7.47
C THR A 5 20.48 14.85 -8.31
N ARG A 6 20.58 13.65 -7.72
CA ARG A 6 20.93 12.43 -8.47
C ARG A 6 19.75 12.01 -9.37
N PRO A 7 20.02 11.36 -10.52
CA PRO A 7 18.97 10.85 -11.39
C PRO A 7 17.98 9.94 -10.63
N LEU A 8 16.69 10.17 -10.81
CA LEU A 8 15.64 9.36 -10.19
C LEU A 8 15.51 8.02 -10.91
N VAL A 9 15.96 6.95 -10.25
CA VAL A 9 15.91 5.58 -10.79
C VAL A 9 14.54 4.97 -10.51
N GLN A 10 13.90 4.40 -11.54
CA GLN A 10 12.67 3.66 -11.39
C GLN A 10 12.97 2.23 -10.94
N VAL A 11 12.32 1.79 -9.86
CA VAL A 11 12.49 0.46 -9.26
C VAL A 11 11.11 -0.13 -9.02
N VAL A 12 10.94 -1.41 -9.30
CA VAL A 12 9.72 -2.17 -8.99
C VAL A 12 10.01 -3.20 -7.92
N ALA A 13 9.06 -3.40 -7.01
CA ALA A 13 9.11 -4.44 -5.99
C ALA A 13 7.76 -5.15 -5.90
N GLY A 14 7.79 -6.48 -5.82
CA GLY A 14 6.58 -7.29 -5.77
C GLY A 14 6.19 -7.70 -4.36
N ILE A 15 4.95 -7.44 -3.99
CA ILE A 15 4.33 -7.98 -2.79
C ILE A 15 3.65 -9.31 -3.16
N LEU A 16 4.47 -10.37 -3.19
CA LEU A 16 4.04 -11.71 -3.57
C LEU A 16 3.33 -12.42 -2.41
N LEU A 17 2.12 -12.91 -2.66
CA LEU A 17 1.30 -13.65 -1.69
C LEU A 17 1.36 -15.16 -1.92
N ASP A 18 1.33 -15.93 -0.83
CA ASP A 18 0.99 -17.36 -0.86
C ASP A 18 -0.50 -17.59 -0.55
N GLN A 19 -0.94 -18.86 -0.68
CA GLN A 19 -2.32 -19.26 -0.40
C GLN A 19 -2.75 -19.02 1.06
N ASN A 20 -1.82 -18.79 1.98
CA ASN A 20 -2.08 -18.50 3.39
C ASN A 20 -2.04 -16.99 3.70
N GLY A 21 -1.96 -16.13 2.68
CA GLY A 21 -1.88 -14.68 2.83
C GLY A 21 -0.55 -14.19 3.41
N ARG A 22 0.52 -14.98 3.32
CA ARG A 22 1.88 -14.57 3.73
C ARG A 22 2.58 -13.88 2.57
N TYR A 23 3.50 -12.98 2.89
CA TYR A 23 4.30 -12.24 1.92
C TYR A 23 5.71 -12.81 1.82
N LEU A 24 6.24 -12.93 0.61
CA LEU A 24 7.63 -13.36 0.42
C LEU A 24 8.58 -12.18 0.63
N LEU A 25 9.56 -12.35 1.52
CA LEU A 25 10.74 -11.49 1.61
C LEU A 25 11.98 -12.26 1.17
N SER A 26 12.94 -11.54 0.58
CA SER A 26 14.26 -12.04 0.22
C SER A 26 15.35 -11.25 0.96
N SER A 27 16.47 -11.91 1.26
CA SER A 27 17.65 -11.23 1.81
C SER A 27 18.52 -10.70 0.69
N ARG A 28 19.09 -9.50 0.82
CA ARG A 28 20.06 -8.98 -0.13
C ARG A 28 21.32 -9.85 -0.15
N PRO A 29 21.76 -10.35 -1.32
CA PRO A 29 22.97 -11.15 -1.43
C PRO A 29 24.22 -10.33 -1.09
N GLU A 30 25.31 -11.04 -0.79
CA GLU A 30 26.62 -10.44 -0.53
C GLU A 30 27.10 -9.58 -1.70
N GLY A 31 27.78 -8.47 -1.40
CA GLY A 31 28.30 -7.53 -2.42
C GLY A 31 27.30 -6.51 -2.95
N LYS A 32 25.99 -6.62 -2.65
CA LYS A 32 25.02 -5.53 -2.87
C LYS A 32 25.03 -4.56 -1.66
N PRO A 33 24.70 -3.26 -1.84
CA PRO A 33 24.45 -2.37 -0.71
C PRO A 33 23.45 -3.00 0.26
N TYR A 34 23.67 -2.85 1.57
CA TYR A 34 22.83 -3.49 2.61
C TYR A 34 22.74 -5.02 2.50
N ALA A 35 23.84 -5.70 2.12
CA ALA A 35 23.92 -7.17 2.18
C ALA A 35 23.40 -7.72 3.53
N GLY A 36 22.61 -8.80 3.44
CA GLY A 36 21.96 -9.44 4.60
C GLY A 36 20.66 -8.77 5.10
N TYR A 37 20.31 -7.57 4.61
CA TYR A 37 19.01 -6.96 4.91
C TYR A 37 17.90 -7.66 4.14
N TRP A 38 16.68 -7.64 4.67
CA TRP A 38 15.50 -8.23 4.06
C TRP A 38 14.65 -7.18 3.33
N GLU A 39 14.18 -7.54 2.14
CA GLU A 39 13.40 -6.70 1.24
C GLU A 39 12.35 -7.48 0.45
N PHE A 40 11.50 -6.76 -0.28
CA PHE A 40 10.65 -7.34 -1.30
C PHE A 40 11.48 -7.51 -2.58
N ALA A 41 11.40 -8.69 -3.20
CA ALA A 41 12.10 -8.98 -4.45
C ALA A 41 11.67 -8.02 -5.57
N GLY A 42 12.57 -7.80 -6.52
CA GLY A 42 12.38 -6.86 -7.62
C GLY A 42 13.67 -6.10 -7.91
N GLY A 43 13.58 -5.14 -8.82
CA GLY A 43 14.76 -4.46 -9.30
C GLY A 43 14.45 -3.27 -10.18
N LYS A 44 15.46 -2.85 -10.95
CA LYS A 44 15.38 -1.63 -11.74
C LYS A 44 14.46 -1.87 -12.95
N VAL A 45 13.63 -0.88 -13.25
CA VAL A 45 12.86 -0.87 -14.50
C VAL A 45 13.80 -0.47 -15.64
N GLU A 46 13.95 -1.34 -16.64
CA GLU A 46 14.79 -1.08 -17.80
C GLU A 46 14.09 -0.24 -18.87
N ALA A 47 14.86 0.26 -19.84
CA ALA A 47 14.33 1.11 -20.89
C ALA A 47 13.33 0.34 -21.78
N GLY A 48 12.11 0.85 -21.85
CA GLY A 48 11.02 0.25 -22.63
C GLY A 48 10.18 -0.77 -21.86
N GLU A 49 10.52 -1.08 -20.61
CA GLU A 49 9.70 -1.94 -19.76
C GLU A 49 8.56 -1.15 -19.08
N THR A 50 7.40 -1.79 -18.95
CA THR A 50 6.41 -1.43 -17.94
C THR A 50 6.83 -1.98 -16.57
N ASN A 51 6.26 -1.44 -15.48
CA ASN A 51 6.51 -1.97 -14.13
C ASN A 51 6.19 -3.48 -14.02
N PHE A 52 5.13 -3.95 -14.68
CA PHE A 52 4.78 -5.37 -14.69
C PHE A 52 5.83 -6.22 -15.42
N GLN A 53 6.31 -5.77 -16.59
CA GLN A 53 7.36 -6.49 -17.35
C GLN A 53 8.66 -6.56 -16.57
N ALA A 54 9.10 -5.44 -15.98
CA ALA A 54 10.26 -5.41 -15.12
C ALA A 54 10.11 -6.39 -13.95
N LEU A 55 8.96 -6.38 -13.26
CA LEU A 55 8.73 -7.28 -12.12
C LEU A 55 8.71 -8.76 -12.55
N GLN A 56 8.12 -9.05 -13.71
CA GLN A 56 8.08 -10.41 -14.25
C GLN A 56 9.50 -10.91 -14.54
N ARG A 57 10.35 -10.11 -15.20
CA ARG A 57 11.76 -10.43 -15.45
C ARG A 57 12.51 -10.66 -14.14
N GLU A 58 12.42 -9.72 -13.20
CA GLU A 58 13.11 -9.80 -11.91
C GLU A 58 12.68 -11.05 -11.11
N PHE A 59 11.38 -11.41 -11.11
CA PHE A 59 10.91 -12.61 -10.43
C PHE A 59 11.36 -13.89 -11.12
N GLU A 60 11.47 -13.90 -12.46
CA GLU A 60 12.05 -15.02 -13.19
C GLU A 60 13.56 -15.16 -12.89
N GLU A 61 14.30 -14.06 -12.89
CA GLU A 61 15.75 -14.02 -12.64
C GLU A 61 16.10 -14.39 -11.20
N GLU A 62 15.47 -13.73 -10.21
CA GLU A 62 15.80 -13.90 -8.80
C GLU A 62 15.13 -15.14 -8.19
N LEU A 63 13.83 -15.34 -8.45
CA LEU A 63 13.00 -16.31 -7.73
C LEU A 63 12.64 -17.54 -8.56
N GLY A 64 12.84 -17.49 -9.88
CA GLY A 64 12.49 -18.59 -10.77
C GLY A 64 11.00 -18.86 -10.95
N ILE A 65 10.15 -17.89 -10.62
CA ILE A 65 8.70 -17.97 -10.78
C ILE A 65 8.24 -17.05 -11.90
N ARG A 66 7.06 -17.35 -12.45
CA ARG A 66 6.41 -16.50 -13.46
C ARG A 66 5.13 -15.90 -12.89
N ILE A 67 5.03 -14.58 -12.90
CA ILE A 67 3.79 -13.87 -12.57
C ILE A 67 2.89 -13.76 -13.80
N LEU A 68 1.58 -13.86 -13.59
CA LEU A 68 0.52 -13.80 -14.60
C LEU A 68 -0.15 -12.43 -14.62
N ALA A 69 -0.33 -11.84 -13.44
CA ALA A 69 -0.86 -10.50 -13.26
C ALA A 69 -0.25 -9.86 -12.02
N ALA A 70 -0.26 -8.53 -11.99
CA ALA A 70 0.07 -7.77 -10.79
C ALA A 70 -0.74 -6.46 -10.77
N THR A 71 -1.06 -5.99 -9.57
CA THR A 71 -1.83 -4.75 -9.39
C THR A 71 -0.96 -3.69 -8.72
N PRO A 72 -0.84 -2.46 -9.25
CA PRO A 72 -0.16 -1.36 -8.58
C PRO A 72 -0.68 -1.15 -7.15
N TRP A 73 0.17 -0.67 -6.25
CA TRP A 73 -0.24 -0.35 -4.88
C TRP A 73 0.33 0.99 -4.43
N LEU A 74 1.57 0.99 -3.93
CA LEU A 74 2.21 2.20 -3.41
C LEU A 74 3.36 2.63 -4.30
N THR A 75 3.59 3.94 -4.35
CA THR A 75 4.78 4.53 -4.96
C THR A 75 5.50 5.40 -3.94
N LYS A 76 6.78 5.13 -3.69
CA LYS A 76 7.59 5.87 -2.73
C LYS A 76 8.85 6.40 -3.36
N VAL A 77 9.18 7.66 -3.10
CA VAL A 77 10.49 8.22 -3.44
C VAL A 77 11.38 8.14 -2.21
N HIS A 78 12.58 7.59 -2.37
CA HIS A 78 13.53 7.44 -1.28
C HIS A 78 14.95 7.79 -1.74
N SER A 79 15.65 8.57 -0.92
CA SER A 79 17.06 8.93 -1.12
C SER A 79 17.93 8.10 -0.20
N TYR A 80 18.49 7.01 -0.74
CA TYR A 80 19.55 6.24 -0.08
C TYR A 80 20.88 6.98 -0.19
N GLU A 81 21.86 6.62 0.64
CA GLU A 81 23.23 7.16 0.54
C GLU A 81 23.82 6.99 -0.88
N HIS A 82 23.50 5.89 -1.56
CA HIS A 82 24.05 5.53 -2.86
C HIS A 82 23.13 5.78 -4.07
N ALA A 83 21.82 6.05 -3.87
CA ALA A 83 20.86 6.20 -4.97
C ALA A 83 19.63 7.03 -4.61
N HIS A 84 19.02 7.64 -5.61
CA HIS A 84 17.71 8.29 -5.53
C HIS A 84 16.70 7.44 -6.32
N VAL A 85 15.72 6.85 -5.64
CA VAL A 85 14.82 5.86 -6.25
C VAL A 85 13.36 6.24 -6.13
N ARG A 86 12.58 5.92 -7.17
CA ARG A 86 11.11 5.81 -7.10
C ARG A 86 10.76 4.33 -7.13
N LEU A 87 10.27 3.84 -6.00
CA LEU A 87 9.86 2.46 -5.76
C LEU A 87 8.38 2.31 -6.05
N HIS A 88 8.04 1.43 -6.98
CA HIS A 88 6.68 1.01 -7.28
C HIS A 88 6.42 -0.37 -6.68
N PHE A 89 5.46 -0.46 -5.76
CA PHE A 89 5.05 -1.71 -5.14
C PHE A 89 3.83 -2.27 -5.87
N LEU A 90 3.91 -3.52 -6.31
CA LEU A 90 2.82 -4.20 -7.01
C LEU A 90 2.40 -5.45 -6.22
N TRP A 91 1.11 -5.65 -6.03
CA TRP A 91 0.54 -6.89 -5.51
C TRP A 91 0.62 -8.00 -6.54
N VAL A 92 1.05 -9.19 -6.10
CA VAL A 92 0.94 -10.42 -6.89
C VAL A 92 0.17 -11.43 -6.03
N GLU A 93 -1.11 -11.63 -6.36
CA GLU A 93 -1.99 -12.55 -5.64
C GLU A 93 -1.53 -14.00 -5.80
N ALA A 94 -1.90 -14.86 -4.84
CA ALA A 94 -1.43 -16.24 -4.77
C ALA A 94 -1.80 -17.12 -5.98
N ASP A 95 -2.84 -16.75 -6.70
CA ASP A 95 -3.32 -17.40 -7.93
C ASP A 95 -2.76 -16.75 -9.21
N GLN A 96 -2.02 -15.65 -9.08
CA GLN A 96 -1.45 -14.86 -10.18
C GLN A 96 0.04 -15.10 -10.40
N TRP A 97 0.57 -16.23 -9.93
CA TRP A 97 1.92 -16.68 -10.24
C TRP A 97 2.01 -18.20 -10.28
N THR A 98 3.06 -18.71 -10.93
CA THR A 98 3.30 -20.15 -11.12
C THR A 98 4.79 -20.47 -10.97
N GLY A 99 5.08 -21.73 -10.68
CA GLY A 99 6.44 -22.24 -10.49
C GLY A 99 6.76 -22.54 -9.03
N GLU A 100 8.01 -22.90 -8.79
CA GLU A 100 8.55 -23.14 -7.45
C GLU A 100 9.61 -22.09 -7.16
N ILE A 101 9.57 -21.50 -5.96
CA ILE A 101 10.54 -20.47 -5.57
C ILE A 101 11.93 -21.09 -5.44
N GLN A 102 12.89 -20.45 -6.10
CA GLN A 102 14.29 -20.82 -6.11
C GLN A 102 15.15 -19.64 -5.63
N SER A 103 16.27 -19.96 -4.99
CA SER A 103 17.32 -18.98 -4.72
C SER A 103 18.29 -18.97 -5.90
N ARG A 104 18.05 -18.10 -6.89
CA ARG A 104 18.89 -18.03 -8.10
C ARG A 104 20.11 -17.13 -7.97
N GLU A 105 20.13 -16.24 -6.96
CA GLU A 105 21.24 -15.33 -6.67
C GLU A 105 21.92 -15.62 -5.32
N GLY A 106 21.63 -16.76 -4.68
CA GLY A 106 22.18 -17.11 -3.38
C GLY A 106 21.52 -16.36 -2.21
N GLN A 107 20.38 -15.71 -2.44
CA GLN A 107 19.56 -15.08 -1.41
C GLN A 107 18.86 -16.11 -0.54
N LYS A 108 18.57 -15.76 0.71
CA LYS A 108 17.56 -16.44 1.51
C LYS A 108 16.20 -15.86 1.18
N TRP A 109 15.14 -16.65 1.39
CA TRP A 109 13.77 -16.18 1.32
C TRP A 109 12.97 -16.71 2.50
N ALA A 110 11.91 -15.99 2.86
CA ALA A 110 11.02 -16.37 3.95
C ALA A 110 9.61 -15.82 3.72
N TRP A 111 8.61 -16.67 3.97
CA TRP A 111 7.22 -16.26 4.02
C TRP A 111 6.93 -15.61 5.37
N GLN A 112 6.40 -14.39 5.36
CA GLN A 112 6.17 -13.57 6.55
C GLN A 112 4.70 -13.18 6.67
N LYS A 113 4.24 -12.93 7.89
CA LYS A 113 2.89 -12.42 8.16
C LYS A 113 2.96 -10.94 8.49
N ALA A 114 1.98 -10.16 8.02
CA ALA A 114 1.93 -8.74 8.36
C ALA A 114 1.75 -8.59 9.88
N GLY A 115 2.62 -7.78 10.48
CA GLY A 115 2.65 -7.54 11.94
C GLY A 115 3.32 -8.64 12.76
N ASP A 116 3.77 -9.73 12.13
CA ASP A 116 4.56 -10.81 12.76
C ASP A 116 5.74 -11.18 11.84
N PHE A 117 6.67 -10.24 11.70
CA PHE A 117 7.90 -10.42 10.92
C PHE A 117 8.97 -11.09 11.78
N THR A 118 9.45 -12.24 11.32
CA THR A 118 10.43 -13.12 11.98
C THR A 118 11.85 -12.95 11.44
N VAL A 119 12.03 -12.13 10.41
CA VAL A 119 13.32 -11.86 9.77
C VAL A 119 13.84 -10.46 10.10
N ALA A 120 15.15 -10.32 10.20
CA ALA A 120 15.83 -9.06 10.48
C ALA A 120 17.29 -9.10 9.98
N PRO A 121 17.93 -7.94 9.71
CA PRO A 121 17.35 -6.60 9.71
C PRO A 121 16.52 -6.33 8.44
N MET A 122 15.46 -5.53 8.55
CA MET A 122 14.67 -5.06 7.41
C MET A 122 15.29 -3.79 6.81
N LEU A 123 15.17 -3.58 5.50
CA LEU A 123 15.57 -2.31 4.90
C LEU A 123 14.83 -1.13 5.54
N PRO A 124 15.52 -0.01 5.90
CA PRO A 124 14.90 1.11 6.61
C PRO A 124 13.66 1.68 5.92
N ALA A 125 13.67 1.76 4.57
CA ALA A 125 12.57 2.27 3.76
C ALA A 125 11.27 1.44 3.90
N ASN A 126 11.36 0.19 4.38
CA ASN A 126 10.21 -0.70 4.46
C ASN A 126 9.36 -0.43 5.71
N SER A 127 9.85 0.23 6.75
CA SER A 127 9.13 0.33 8.04
C SER A 127 7.68 0.84 7.91
N ALA A 128 7.47 1.93 7.16
CA ALA A 128 6.12 2.45 6.91
C ALA A 128 5.31 1.54 5.96
N LEU A 129 5.97 0.90 4.98
CA LEU A 129 5.34 -0.07 4.08
C LEU A 129 4.83 -1.30 4.84
N LEU A 130 5.61 -1.81 5.81
CA LEU A 130 5.25 -2.99 6.60
C LEU A 130 4.01 -2.73 7.45
N ARG A 131 3.85 -1.51 7.99
CA ARG A 131 2.61 -1.12 8.68
C ARG A 131 1.42 -1.13 7.73
N SER A 132 1.58 -0.59 6.52
CA SER A 132 0.53 -0.59 5.50
C SER A 132 0.06 -1.99 5.08
N LEU A 133 0.90 -3.03 5.19
CA LEU A 133 0.51 -4.42 4.92
C LEU A 133 -0.46 -4.99 5.95
N SER A 134 -0.50 -4.42 7.17
CA SER A 134 -1.45 -4.85 8.20
C SER A 134 -2.87 -4.34 7.94
N ILE A 135 -3.04 -3.37 7.04
CA ILE A 135 -4.36 -2.84 6.70
C ILE A 135 -5.07 -3.86 5.79
N PRO A 136 -6.30 -4.29 6.14
CA PRO A 136 -7.07 -5.16 5.27
C PRO A 136 -7.42 -4.48 3.95
N ARG A 137 -7.24 -5.19 2.84
CA ARG A 137 -7.70 -4.75 1.51
C ARG A 137 -9.21 -4.97 1.29
N GLN A 138 -9.83 -5.74 2.18
CA GLN A 138 -11.28 -5.90 2.28
C GLN A 138 -11.74 -5.32 3.60
N LEU A 139 -12.47 -4.21 3.51
CA LEU A 139 -13.08 -3.53 4.63
C LEU A 139 -14.60 -3.51 4.40
N GLN A 140 -15.35 -3.39 5.49
CA GLN A 140 -16.81 -3.22 5.48
C GLN A 140 -17.20 -2.27 6.63
N GLY A 141 -18.43 -1.77 6.61
CA GLY A 141 -18.94 -0.84 7.63
C GLY A 141 -19.30 0.51 7.02
N ARG A 142 -19.35 1.54 7.87
CA ARG A 142 -19.68 2.92 7.46
C ARG A 142 -18.78 3.90 8.18
N LEU A 143 -18.45 5.02 7.56
CA LEU A 143 -17.54 5.99 8.15
C LEU A 143 -18.07 6.52 9.50
N LYS A 144 -19.39 6.69 9.63
CA LYS A 144 -20.05 7.17 10.86
C LYS A 144 -20.02 6.18 12.02
N SER A 145 -20.01 4.88 11.74
CA SER A 145 -20.08 3.82 12.77
C SER A 145 -18.77 3.07 12.95
N GLY A 146 -17.80 3.29 12.06
CA GLY A 146 -16.56 2.54 11.99
C GLY A 146 -16.56 1.49 10.87
N LEU A 147 -15.34 1.05 10.58
CA LEU A 147 -15.00 0.03 9.60
C LEU A 147 -14.41 -1.19 10.31
N SER A 148 -14.63 -2.35 9.72
CA SER A 148 -14.02 -3.60 10.17
C SER A 148 -13.46 -4.35 8.97
N GLY A 149 -12.39 -5.10 9.20
CA GLY A 149 -11.86 -6.08 8.27
C GLY A 149 -11.16 -7.20 9.01
N GLN A 150 -10.50 -8.06 8.26
CA GLN A 150 -9.66 -9.13 8.82
C GLN A 150 -8.30 -9.12 8.13
N ASN A 151 -7.27 -9.36 8.92
CA ASN A 151 -5.91 -9.59 8.44
C ASN A 151 -5.34 -10.85 9.11
N SER A 152 -4.07 -11.15 8.87
CA SER A 152 -3.41 -12.33 9.44
C SER A 152 -3.23 -12.29 10.97
N MET A 153 -3.44 -11.14 11.62
CA MET A 153 -3.40 -10.96 13.07
C MET A 153 -4.79 -11.04 13.73
N GLY A 154 -5.87 -11.12 12.95
CA GLY A 154 -7.25 -11.21 13.45
C GLY A 154 -8.13 -10.09 12.94
N GLU A 155 -9.09 -9.68 13.76
CA GLU A 155 -9.99 -8.57 13.45
C GLU A 155 -9.24 -7.23 13.44
N TYR A 156 -9.57 -6.40 12.47
CA TYR A 156 -9.03 -5.05 12.33
C TYR A 156 -10.19 -4.07 12.39
N HIS A 157 -10.15 -3.16 13.37
CA HIS A 157 -11.23 -2.21 13.61
C HIS A 157 -10.73 -0.78 13.43
N VAL A 158 -11.45 0.00 12.62
CA VAL A 158 -11.23 1.43 12.44
C VAL A 158 -12.45 2.16 12.98
N VAL A 159 -12.28 2.97 14.03
CA VAL A 159 -13.42 3.62 14.69
C VAL A 159 -13.37 5.14 14.52
N PRO A 160 -14.51 5.84 14.53
CA PRO A 160 -14.52 7.30 14.57
C PRO A 160 -13.78 7.82 15.81
N TYR A 161 -13.02 8.90 15.66
CA TYR A 161 -12.23 9.51 16.75
C TYR A 161 -13.06 9.79 18.01
N MET A 162 -14.27 10.31 17.83
CA MET A 162 -15.18 10.64 18.95
C MET A 162 -15.83 9.42 19.62
N SER A 163 -15.57 8.20 19.17
CA SER A 163 -16.15 6.98 19.75
C SER A 163 -15.47 6.60 21.08
N ALA A 164 -16.23 6.06 22.04
CA ALA A 164 -15.68 5.52 23.29
C ALA A 164 -14.77 4.29 23.09
N GLN A 165 -14.73 3.71 21.88
CA GLN A 165 -13.98 2.50 21.54
C GLN A 165 -12.56 2.77 20.98
N HIS A 166 -12.12 4.03 20.86
CA HIS A 166 -10.84 4.36 20.21
C HIS A 166 -9.61 3.79 20.92
N GLN A 167 -9.67 3.53 22.24
CA GLN A 167 -8.53 3.00 23.01
C GLN A 167 -8.14 1.57 22.65
N THR A 168 -9.05 0.78 22.08
CA THR A 168 -8.80 -0.62 21.68
C THR A 168 -8.82 -0.82 20.17
N ALA A 169 -8.97 0.25 19.39
CA ALA A 169 -9.08 0.17 17.94
C ALA A 169 -7.71 -0.01 17.27
N SER A 170 -7.71 -0.60 16.08
CA SER A 170 -6.52 -0.75 15.25
C SER A 170 -6.13 0.57 14.56
N ALA A 171 -7.12 1.40 14.26
CA ALA A 171 -6.95 2.73 13.69
C ALA A 171 -8.14 3.63 14.03
N VAL A 172 -7.96 4.94 13.85
CA VAL A 172 -8.99 5.96 14.08
C VAL A 172 -9.29 6.73 12.80
N LEU A 173 -10.59 6.87 12.47
CA LEU A 173 -11.07 7.80 11.46
C LEU A 173 -11.13 9.21 12.03
N LEU A 174 -10.53 10.17 11.33
CA LEU A 174 -10.49 11.56 11.73
C LEU A 174 -11.06 12.45 10.62
N ASP A 175 -11.94 13.38 10.97
CA ASP A 175 -12.42 14.36 9.99
C ASP A 175 -11.29 15.32 9.60
N PHE A 176 -11.29 15.77 8.34
CA PHE A 176 -10.25 16.65 7.82
C PHE A 176 -10.07 17.94 8.63
N ALA A 177 -11.17 18.51 9.15
CA ALA A 177 -11.12 19.71 9.97
C ALA A 177 -10.35 19.50 11.30
N ASP A 178 -10.47 18.31 11.90
CA ASP A 178 -9.73 17.94 13.11
C ASP A 178 -8.27 17.61 12.78
N TRP A 179 -8.03 16.96 11.64
CA TRP A 179 -6.66 16.76 11.12
C TRP A 179 -5.89 18.08 10.97
N GLN A 180 -6.54 19.10 10.42
CA GLN A 180 -5.93 20.42 10.20
C GLN A 180 -5.58 21.17 11.50
N GLN A 181 -6.26 20.86 12.61
CA GLN A 181 -5.93 21.44 13.91
C GLN A 181 -4.59 20.91 14.44
N GLY A 182 -4.16 19.72 13.98
CA GLY A 182 -2.85 19.15 14.29
C GLY A 182 -2.68 18.73 15.75
N GLU A 183 -3.79 18.53 16.47
CA GLU A 183 -3.74 18.04 17.85
C GLU A 183 -3.19 16.60 17.87
N PRO A 184 -2.23 16.27 18.77
CA PRO A 184 -1.73 14.92 18.89
C PRO A 184 -2.86 13.95 19.24
N ILE A 185 -3.04 12.92 18.43
CA ILE A 185 -4.01 11.84 18.68
C ILE A 185 -3.25 10.60 19.15
N GLU A 186 -3.57 10.15 20.35
CA GLU A 186 -3.03 8.90 20.90
C GLU A 186 -3.81 7.72 20.32
N ALA A 187 -3.39 7.25 19.14
CA ALA A 187 -3.94 6.07 18.48
C ALA A 187 -2.83 5.27 17.78
N PRO A 188 -2.99 3.94 17.59
CA PRO A 188 -2.01 3.13 16.87
C PRO A 188 -1.82 3.57 15.40
N SER A 189 -2.88 4.12 14.80
CA SER A 189 -2.87 4.67 13.44
C SER A 189 -4.02 5.67 13.26
N VAL A 190 -3.79 6.72 12.45
CA VAL A 190 -4.78 7.80 12.21
C VAL A 190 -5.05 7.94 10.71
N TRP A 191 -6.33 7.88 10.34
CA TRP A 191 -6.81 7.90 8.97
C TRP A 191 -7.70 9.13 8.74
N PRO A 192 -7.17 10.22 8.18
CA PRO A 192 -8.00 11.37 7.83
C PRO A 192 -8.97 11.01 6.70
N ILE A 193 -10.20 11.50 6.83
CA ILE A 193 -11.24 11.45 5.80
C ILE A 193 -11.14 12.73 4.97
N ILE A 194 -10.92 12.58 3.67
CA ILE A 194 -10.86 13.68 2.70
C ILE A 194 -11.95 13.54 1.64
N GLU A 195 -12.20 14.60 0.88
CA GLU A 195 -13.26 14.67 -0.13
C GLU A 195 -12.74 15.06 -1.51
N ASN A 196 -11.54 15.63 -1.59
CA ASN A 196 -11.00 16.17 -2.84
C ASN A 196 -9.45 16.17 -2.88
N ALA A 197 -8.92 16.46 -4.08
CA ALA A 197 -7.49 16.48 -4.33
C ALA A 197 -6.71 17.59 -3.59
N GLU A 198 -7.36 18.69 -3.20
CA GLU A 198 -6.70 19.75 -2.42
C GLU A 198 -6.41 19.27 -0.98
N GLN A 199 -7.37 18.54 -0.39
CA GLN A 199 -7.20 17.93 0.93
C GLN A 199 -6.18 16.78 0.89
N TRP A 200 -6.15 16.01 -0.20
CA TRP A 200 -5.12 14.97 -0.41
C TRP A 200 -3.69 15.51 -0.22
N GLN A 201 -3.37 16.68 -0.77
CA GLN A 201 -2.04 17.28 -0.63
C GLN A 201 -1.66 17.60 0.83
N GLN A 202 -2.63 17.70 1.74
CA GLN A 202 -2.44 18.09 3.14
C GLN A 202 -2.38 16.91 4.11
N VAL A 203 -2.54 15.67 3.62
CA VAL A 203 -2.56 14.44 4.45
C VAL A 203 -1.44 13.45 4.10
N GLN A 204 -0.38 13.90 3.44
CA GLN A 204 0.70 13.03 2.92
C GLN A 204 1.57 12.37 4.00
N ASN A 205 1.39 12.75 5.27
CA ASN A 205 2.04 12.15 6.44
C ASN A 205 1.13 11.19 7.23
N ALA A 206 -0.09 10.93 6.76
CA ALA A 206 -0.99 9.96 7.37
C ALA A 206 -0.54 8.52 7.12
N ASP A 207 -0.96 7.59 7.98
CA ASP A 207 -0.68 6.16 7.80
C ASP A 207 -1.50 5.54 6.66
N ALA A 208 -2.73 6.03 6.49
CA ALA A 208 -3.66 5.73 5.40
C ALA A 208 -4.66 6.88 5.28
N VAL A 209 -5.36 6.96 4.15
CA VAL A 209 -6.34 8.02 3.88
C VAL A 209 -7.65 7.40 3.41
N VAL A 210 -8.77 7.92 3.91
CA VAL A 210 -10.09 7.60 3.37
C VAL A 210 -10.55 8.73 2.47
N TRP A 211 -10.79 8.46 1.19
CA TRP A 211 -11.40 9.41 0.28
C TRP A 211 -12.90 9.14 0.17
N LYS A 212 -13.69 10.07 0.70
CA LYS A 212 -15.14 10.08 0.61
C LYS A 212 -15.56 10.66 -0.74
N VAL A 213 -16.09 9.83 -1.62
CA VAL A 213 -16.50 10.18 -2.98
C VAL A 213 -18.02 10.34 -3.02
N ALA A 214 -18.49 11.58 -3.16
CA ALA A 214 -19.93 11.89 -3.22
C ALA A 214 -20.47 12.02 -4.65
N ASN A 215 -19.61 12.23 -5.65
CA ASN A 215 -20.03 12.46 -7.03
C ASN A 215 -18.99 12.03 -8.06
N GLU A 216 -19.37 12.06 -9.33
CA GLU A 216 -18.53 11.62 -10.44
C GLU A 216 -17.25 12.45 -10.61
N ALA A 217 -17.28 13.75 -10.25
CA ALA A 217 -16.10 14.60 -10.31
C ALA A 217 -15.05 14.15 -9.28
N ALA A 218 -15.46 13.87 -8.04
CA ALA A 218 -14.60 13.29 -7.02
C ALA A 218 -14.10 11.89 -7.41
N ALA A 219 -14.95 11.08 -8.06
CA ALA A 219 -14.58 9.74 -8.54
C ALA A 219 -13.42 9.79 -9.56
N LYS A 220 -13.47 10.76 -10.49
CA LYS A 220 -12.39 11.01 -11.45
C LYS A 220 -11.11 11.52 -10.81
N GLN A 221 -11.22 12.37 -9.78
CA GLN A 221 -10.03 12.81 -9.02
C GLN A 221 -9.29 11.63 -8.38
N VAL A 222 -10.00 10.63 -7.85
CA VAL A 222 -9.38 9.40 -7.32
C VAL A 222 -8.60 8.66 -8.41
N VAL A 223 -9.17 8.53 -9.62
CA VAL A 223 -8.47 7.93 -10.78
C VAL A 223 -7.19 8.69 -11.10
N ASP A 224 -7.25 10.02 -11.18
CA ASP A 224 -6.11 10.86 -11.49
C ASP A 224 -5.00 10.77 -10.42
N ILE A 225 -5.37 10.66 -9.14
CA ILE A 225 -4.41 10.51 -8.03
C ILE A 225 -3.77 9.12 -8.03
N LEU A 226 -4.54 8.06 -8.25
CA LEU A 226 -4.00 6.71 -8.37
C LEU A 226 -3.05 6.57 -9.57
N ALA A 227 -3.35 7.23 -10.70
CA ALA A 227 -2.49 7.26 -11.89
C ALA A 227 -1.10 7.87 -11.63
N GLN A 228 -1.00 8.80 -10.67
CA GLN A 228 0.26 9.42 -10.24
C GLN A 228 1.06 8.53 -9.27
N GLY A 229 0.42 7.51 -8.69
CA GLY A 229 0.94 6.68 -7.62
C GLY A 229 0.77 7.33 -6.24
N VAL A 230 0.38 6.53 -5.25
CA VAL A 230 0.12 6.99 -3.87
C VAL A 230 1.16 6.45 -2.89
N ALA A 231 1.60 7.26 -1.93
CA ALA A 231 2.66 6.86 -0.99
C ALA A 231 2.16 6.08 0.24
N MET A 232 0.85 6.12 0.50
CA MET A 232 0.15 5.41 1.56
C MET A 232 -1.14 4.77 1.04
N PRO A 233 -1.69 3.76 1.75
CA PRO A 233 -2.97 3.16 1.43
C PRO A 233 -4.09 4.21 1.27
N LEU A 234 -4.74 4.17 0.11
CA LEU A 234 -5.91 4.98 -0.20
C LEU A 234 -7.15 4.09 -0.18
N ILE A 235 -8.04 4.33 0.79
CA ILE A 235 -9.33 3.67 0.91
C ILE A 235 -10.37 4.59 0.25
N VAL A 236 -11.15 4.07 -0.68
CA VAL A 236 -12.21 4.84 -1.36
C VAL A 236 -13.55 4.45 -0.76
N ALA A 237 -14.29 5.41 -0.21
CA ALA A 237 -15.64 5.22 0.32
C ALA A 237 -16.64 6.00 -0.52
N ALA A 238 -17.63 5.33 -1.09
CA ALA A 238 -18.58 5.94 -2.01
C ALA A 238 -19.98 5.28 -1.91
N PRO A 239 -21.06 5.95 -2.34
CA PRO A 239 -22.37 5.31 -2.45
C PRO A 239 -22.36 4.23 -3.56
N GLU A 240 -23.30 3.29 -3.48
CA GLU A 240 -23.38 2.16 -4.43
C GLU A 240 -23.46 2.59 -5.90
N SER A 241 -24.08 3.73 -6.18
CA SER A 241 -24.16 4.32 -7.52
C SER A 241 -22.79 4.63 -8.14
N MET A 242 -21.79 5.00 -7.33
CA MET A 242 -20.42 5.26 -7.79
C MET A 242 -19.59 3.97 -7.78
N VAL A 243 -19.73 3.17 -6.72
CA VAL A 243 -18.99 1.91 -6.57
C VAL A 243 -19.26 0.96 -7.73
N SER A 244 -20.53 0.81 -8.12
CA SER A 244 -20.92 -0.05 -9.25
C SER A 244 -20.29 0.35 -10.59
N ILE A 245 -19.88 1.61 -10.74
CA ILE A 245 -19.24 2.14 -11.97
C ILE A 245 -17.71 2.06 -11.88
N TYR A 246 -17.14 2.44 -10.73
CA TYR A 246 -15.71 2.73 -10.61
C TYR A 246 -14.89 1.69 -9.84
N ARG A 247 -15.52 0.72 -9.15
CA ARG A 247 -14.82 -0.24 -8.28
C ARG A 247 -13.64 -0.93 -8.98
N GLU A 248 -13.88 -1.53 -10.14
CA GLU A 248 -12.82 -2.25 -10.89
C GLU A 248 -11.69 -1.32 -11.31
N GLN A 249 -12.02 -0.09 -11.74
CA GLN A 249 -11.04 0.90 -12.15
C GLN A 249 -10.17 1.33 -10.97
N TRP A 250 -10.77 1.72 -9.84
CA TRP A 250 -10.00 2.12 -8.66
C TRP A 250 -9.14 0.98 -8.13
N GLN A 251 -9.66 -0.24 -8.06
CA GLN A 251 -8.91 -1.40 -7.58
C GLN A 251 -7.73 -1.73 -8.51
N SER A 252 -7.95 -1.78 -9.83
CA SER A 252 -6.87 -2.05 -10.81
C SER A 252 -5.80 -0.96 -10.85
N MET A 253 -6.12 0.26 -10.42
CA MET A 253 -5.16 1.37 -10.30
C MET A 253 -4.51 1.49 -8.92
N GLY A 254 -4.85 0.60 -7.98
CA GLY A 254 -4.15 0.48 -6.70
C GLY A 254 -4.83 1.13 -5.51
N ALA A 255 -6.12 1.44 -5.59
CA ALA A 255 -6.91 1.70 -4.38
C ALA A 255 -6.77 0.51 -3.43
N HIS A 256 -6.40 0.78 -2.18
CA HIS A 256 -6.12 -0.26 -1.21
C HIS A 256 -7.39 -1.03 -0.83
N ALA A 257 -8.51 -0.32 -0.68
CA ALA A 257 -9.84 -0.86 -0.47
C ALA A 257 -10.90 0.05 -1.09
N VAL A 258 -12.03 -0.54 -1.50
CA VAL A 258 -13.21 0.18 -2.00
C VAL A 258 -14.44 -0.24 -1.19
N LEU A 259 -15.03 0.74 -0.50
CA LEU A 259 -16.15 0.62 0.41
C LEU A 259 -17.43 1.21 -0.19
N THR A 260 -18.52 0.46 -0.09
CA THR A 260 -19.88 1.00 -0.29
C THR A 260 -20.37 1.60 1.02
N ASP A 261 -20.56 2.91 1.08
CA ASP A 261 -21.19 3.61 2.20
C ASP A 261 -22.35 4.49 1.69
N ASN A 262 -23.57 4.00 1.89
CA ASN A 262 -24.78 4.68 1.42
C ASN A 262 -25.23 5.84 2.32
N ASP A 263 -24.55 6.09 3.45
CA ASP A 263 -24.77 7.31 4.25
C ASP A 263 -24.06 8.52 3.62
N ILE A 264 -23.22 8.30 2.59
CA ILE A 264 -22.67 9.33 1.73
C ILE A 264 -23.75 9.71 0.71
N GLU A 265 -24.37 10.87 0.92
CA GLU A 265 -25.35 11.39 -0.03
C GLU A 265 -24.66 11.77 -1.35
N ALA A 266 -25.17 11.23 -2.46
CA ALA A 266 -24.72 11.64 -3.77
C ALA A 266 -25.23 13.06 -4.06
N VAL A 267 -24.32 13.99 -4.37
CA VAL A 267 -24.63 15.40 -4.65
C VAL A 267 -24.52 15.68 -6.15
#